data_AF-A0A925YFY4-F1
#
_entry.id   AF-A0A925YFY4-F1
#
_cell.length_a   1.000
_cell.length_b   1.000
_cell.length_c   1.000
_cell.angle_alpha   90.00
_cell.angle_beta   90.00
_cell.angle_gamma   90.00
#
_symmetry.space_group_name_H-M   'P 1'
#
loop_
_entity.id
_entity.type
_entity.pdbx_description
1 polymer ?
#
loop_
_entity_poly.entity_id
_entity_poly.type
_entity_poly.pdbx_seq_one_letter_code
_entity_poly.pdbx_strand_id
1 'polypeptide(L)'
;MIAIVGLISAALLLAFGRGDGFGTSPQPFSFSITVVASDAANLTCRGSFDVKGIRCGFDLHDRPVSTPAPLRPYLTVGRQMLLLTGVFEESHVSAWLTQARSSGSGARVTLDCSGTLLGRAANVDVRFQPQSPWGPERDITIGRADHCKVLPE
;
A
#
# COMPACT_ATOMS: atom_id res chain seq x y z
N MET A 1 57.67 -14.95 48.24
CA MET A 1 57.18 -16.03 47.35
C MET A 1 55.78 -15.69 46.89
N ILE A 2 55.50 -15.98 45.63
CA ILE A 2 54.34 -15.64 44.81
C ILE A 2 53.07 -16.40 45.26
N ALA A 3 51.90 -15.77 45.16
CA ALA A 3 50.70 -16.35 44.51
C ALA A 3 49.55 -15.32 44.45
N ILE A 4 49.33 -14.79 43.25
CA ILE A 4 48.12 -14.08 42.83
C ILE A 4 47.16 -15.13 42.25
N VAL A 5 45.93 -15.21 42.78
CA VAL A 5 44.77 -15.91 42.19
C VAL A 5 43.54 -15.12 42.66
N GLY A 6 42.63 -14.56 41.87
CA GLY A 6 42.28 -14.74 40.46
C GLY A 6 40.77 -15.06 40.37
N LEU A 7 39.96 -14.08 39.94
CA LEU A 7 38.56 -14.19 39.43
C LEU A 7 37.49 -14.64 40.47
N ILE A 8 36.24 -14.19 40.47
CA ILE A 8 35.29 -14.03 39.36
C ILE A 8 34.30 -12.91 39.72
N SER A 9 34.24 -11.87 38.90
CA SER A 9 33.07 -11.00 38.79
C SER A 9 32.15 -11.58 37.72
N ALA A 10 30.84 -11.40 37.92
CA ALA A 10 29.83 -11.08 36.90
C ALA A 10 28.62 -12.03 36.81
N ALA A 11 27.46 -11.39 37.04
CA ALA A 11 26.27 -11.44 36.19
C ALA A 11 25.49 -12.75 36.12
N LEU A 12 24.62 -12.95 37.11
CA LEU A 12 23.45 -13.83 37.01
C LEU A 12 22.16 -12.99 36.93
N LEU A 13 21.97 -12.26 35.83
CA LEU A 13 20.71 -11.60 35.49
C LEU A 13 20.47 -11.69 33.98
N LEU A 14 20.24 -12.91 33.47
CA LEU A 14 19.72 -13.14 32.12
C LEU A 14 18.55 -14.13 32.21
N ALA A 15 17.41 -13.63 32.70
CA ALA A 15 16.13 -14.31 32.57
C ALA A 15 14.98 -13.33 32.26
N PHE A 16 15.29 -12.21 31.60
CA PHE A 16 14.29 -11.49 30.83
C PHE A 16 14.48 -11.90 29.38
N GLY A 17 13.82 -12.99 29.00
CA GLY A 17 13.49 -13.26 27.61
C GLY A 17 12.61 -12.11 27.12
N ARG A 18 13.23 -11.03 26.67
CA ARG A 18 12.65 -10.10 25.71
C ARG A 18 12.42 -10.93 24.45
N GLY A 19 11.23 -11.50 24.35
CA GLY A 19 10.67 -11.78 23.05
C GLY A 19 10.49 -10.43 22.37
N ASP A 20 11.49 -10.01 21.60
CA ASP A 20 11.32 -9.00 20.55
C ASP A 20 10.42 -9.60 19.47
N GLY A 21 9.15 -9.76 19.82
CA GLY A 21 8.09 -9.79 18.84
C GLY A 21 8.09 -8.40 18.24
N PHE A 22 8.67 -8.26 17.05
CA PHE A 22 8.48 -7.11 16.16
C PHE A 22 7.00 -7.02 15.80
N GLY A 23 6.20 -6.56 16.75
CA GLY A 23 4.90 -5.96 16.50
C GLY A 23 5.17 -4.61 15.89
N THR A 24 5.45 -4.57 14.58
CA THR A 24 5.39 -3.31 13.84
C THR A 24 3.92 -2.88 13.91
N SER A 25 3.60 -2.01 14.87
CA SER A 25 2.28 -1.40 14.96
C SER A 25 1.90 -0.86 13.58
N PRO A 26 0.63 -1.03 13.16
CA PRO A 26 0.13 -0.38 11.96
C PRO A 26 0.57 1.09 11.95
N GLN A 27 1.41 1.47 11.00
CA GLN A 27 1.88 2.85 10.91
C GLN A 27 0.84 3.63 10.09
N PRO A 28 0.10 4.56 10.71
CA PRO A 28 -0.81 5.41 9.98
C PRO A 28 -0.02 6.32 9.06
N PHE A 29 -0.57 6.61 7.88
CA PHE A 29 -0.04 7.63 6.97
C PHE A 29 -1.17 8.32 6.21
N SER A 30 -0.97 9.59 5.89
CA SER A 30 -1.93 10.40 5.13
C SER A 30 -1.41 10.65 3.72
N PHE A 31 -2.33 10.71 2.76
CA PHE A 31 -2.01 10.95 1.36
C PHE A 31 -3.19 11.58 0.65
N SER A 32 -2.89 12.39 -0.37
CA SER A 32 -3.89 12.94 -1.28
C SER A 32 -3.61 12.48 -2.70
N ILE A 33 -4.64 12.00 -3.39
CA ILE A 33 -4.56 11.46 -4.76
C ILE A 33 -5.64 12.10 -5.62
N THR A 34 -5.36 12.28 -6.91
CA THR A 34 -6.38 12.72 -7.87
C THR A 34 -6.81 11.52 -8.71
N VAL A 35 -8.12 11.32 -8.83
CA VAL A 35 -8.71 10.19 -9.57
C VAL A 35 -9.81 10.66 -10.52
N VAL A 36 -10.06 9.87 -11.54
CA VAL A 36 -11.24 9.93 -12.41
C VAL A 36 -12.05 8.64 -12.31
N ALA A 37 -13.33 8.66 -12.68
CA ALA A 37 -14.20 7.49 -12.57
C ALA A 37 -13.69 6.25 -13.34
N SER A 38 -12.97 6.45 -14.45
CA SER A 38 -12.39 5.36 -15.24
C SER A 38 -11.24 4.63 -14.54
N ASP A 39 -10.58 5.27 -13.58
CA ASP A 39 -9.43 4.71 -12.88
C ASP A 39 -9.78 3.43 -12.11
N ALA A 40 -11.01 3.34 -11.60
CA ALA A 40 -11.50 2.16 -10.88
C ALA A 40 -11.41 0.86 -11.68
N ALA A 41 -11.50 0.93 -13.02
CA ALA A 41 -11.37 -0.21 -13.92
C ALA A 41 -10.02 -0.28 -14.65
N ASN A 42 -9.28 0.83 -14.69
CA ASN A 42 -8.09 0.97 -15.55
C ASN A 42 -6.77 0.82 -14.81
N LEU A 43 -6.72 1.22 -13.53
CA LEU A 43 -5.51 1.16 -12.73
C LEU A 43 -5.21 -0.28 -12.31
N THR A 44 -4.07 -0.81 -12.75
CA THR A 44 -3.67 -2.18 -12.43
C THR A 44 -2.16 -2.28 -12.21
N CYS A 45 -1.75 -3.21 -11.36
CA CYS A 45 -0.36 -3.63 -11.24
C CYS A 45 -0.23 -5.13 -11.53
N ARG A 46 1.01 -5.57 -11.79
CA ARG A 46 1.40 -6.97 -11.79
C ARG A 46 2.68 -7.20 -10.98
N GLY A 47 2.74 -8.33 -10.29
CA GLY A 47 3.87 -8.67 -9.43
C GLY A 47 3.72 -10.07 -8.81
N SER A 48 4.81 -10.62 -8.29
CA SER A 48 4.82 -11.91 -7.59
C SER A 48 4.67 -11.80 -6.06
N PHE A 49 4.65 -10.58 -5.53
CA PHE A 49 4.64 -10.35 -4.09
C PHE A 49 3.23 -10.44 -3.50
N ASP A 50 3.18 -10.84 -2.24
CA ASP A 50 1.99 -10.81 -1.39
C ASP A 50 2.38 -10.11 -0.08
N VAL A 51 1.64 -9.06 0.28
CA VAL A 51 1.85 -8.32 1.51
C VAL A 51 0.58 -8.43 2.36
N LYS A 52 0.63 -9.25 3.41
CA LYS A 52 -0.49 -9.51 4.33
C LYS A 52 -1.76 -10.00 3.60
N GLY A 53 -1.62 -10.86 2.59
CA GLY A 53 -2.72 -11.38 1.78
C GLY A 53 -3.18 -10.45 0.66
N ILE A 54 -2.55 -9.27 0.51
CA ILE A 54 -2.87 -8.28 -0.50
C ILE A 54 -1.86 -8.36 -1.63
N ARG A 55 -2.34 -8.34 -2.87
CA ARG A 55 -1.55 -8.55 -4.08
C ARG A 55 -2.07 -7.70 -5.24
N CYS A 56 -1.29 -7.67 -6.31
CA CYS A 56 -1.70 -7.11 -7.59
C CYS A 56 -2.86 -7.89 -8.22
N GLY A 57 -3.62 -7.23 -9.10
CA GLY A 57 -4.70 -7.86 -9.87
C GLY A 57 -4.19 -8.81 -10.97
N PHE A 58 -2.89 -8.78 -11.26
CA PHE A 58 -2.24 -9.62 -12.26
C PHE A 58 -0.95 -10.25 -11.70
N ASP A 59 -0.62 -11.47 -12.14
CA ASP A 59 0.66 -12.11 -11.86
C ASP A 59 1.76 -11.66 -12.85
N LEU A 60 3.00 -12.13 -12.65
CA LEU A 60 4.13 -11.79 -13.54
C LEU A 60 3.95 -12.24 -14.99
N HIS A 61 3.02 -13.16 -15.26
CA HIS A 61 2.71 -13.67 -16.60
C HIS A 61 1.48 -12.97 -17.22
N ASP A 62 1.07 -11.83 -16.65
CA ASP A 62 -0.11 -11.05 -17.07
C ASP A 62 -1.42 -11.85 -16.97
N ARG A 63 -1.50 -12.81 -16.04
CA ARG A 63 -2.73 -13.55 -15.77
C ARG A 63 -3.50 -12.86 -14.65
N PRO A 64 -4.82 -12.64 -14.81
CA PRO A 64 -5.63 -12.03 -13.77
C PRO A 64 -5.67 -12.92 -12.53
N VAL A 65 -5.55 -12.30 -11.37
CA VAL A 65 -5.62 -12.95 -10.06
C VAL A 65 -6.86 -12.44 -9.35
N SER A 66 -7.74 -13.36 -8.95
CA SER A 66 -8.93 -12.99 -8.17
C SER A 66 -8.52 -12.52 -6.79
N THR A 67 -8.81 -11.25 -6.49
CA THR A 67 -8.66 -10.66 -5.16
C THR A 67 -9.75 -9.61 -4.95
N PRO A 68 -10.41 -9.55 -3.78
CA PRO A 68 -11.53 -8.63 -3.55
C PRO A 68 -11.15 -7.15 -3.68
N ALA A 69 -9.91 -6.79 -3.32
CA ALA A 69 -9.41 -5.42 -3.33
C ALA A 69 -7.94 -5.42 -3.79
N PRO A 70 -7.68 -5.51 -5.12
CA PRO A 70 -6.33 -5.56 -5.65
C PRO A 70 -5.57 -4.27 -5.32
N LEU A 71 -4.24 -4.38 -5.27
CA LEU A 71 -3.38 -3.20 -5.33
C LEU A 71 -3.54 -2.51 -6.67
N ARG A 72 -3.70 -1.18 -6.63
CA ARG A 72 -3.75 -0.32 -7.80
C ARG A 72 -2.71 0.81 -7.67
N PRO A 73 -2.08 1.24 -8.78
CA PRO A 73 -1.12 2.34 -8.77
C PRO A 73 -1.81 3.70 -8.71
N TYR A 74 -1.39 4.56 -7.78
CA TYR A 74 -1.86 5.95 -7.67
C TYR A 74 -0.67 6.90 -7.61
N LEU A 75 -0.84 8.05 -8.26
CA LEU A 75 0.07 9.17 -8.11
C LEU A 75 -0.52 10.14 -7.09
N THR A 76 0.24 10.45 -6.05
CA THR A 76 -0.17 11.49 -5.09
C THR A 76 -0.09 12.88 -5.72
N VAL A 77 -0.74 13.86 -5.10
CA VAL A 77 -0.59 15.28 -5.46
C VAL A 77 0.89 15.72 -5.37
N GLY A 78 1.65 15.13 -4.45
CA GLY A 78 3.11 15.31 -4.31
C GLY A 78 3.95 14.54 -5.34
N ARG A 79 3.33 13.93 -6.37
CA ARG A 79 3.98 13.16 -7.44
C ARG A 79 4.73 11.91 -6.94
N GLN A 80 4.32 11.36 -5.80
CA GLN A 80 4.83 10.08 -5.32
C GLN A 80 3.93 8.94 -5.81
N MET A 81 4.54 7.87 -6.32
CA MET A 81 3.82 6.65 -6.67
C MET A 81 3.53 5.82 -5.42
N LEU A 82 2.28 5.38 -5.27
CA LEU A 82 1.82 4.48 -4.22
C LEU A 82 1.08 3.29 -4.84
N LEU A 83 1.19 2.12 -4.20
CA LEU A 83 0.29 1.00 -4.43
C LEU A 83 -0.72 0.93 -3.30
N LEU A 84 -1.98 1.18 -3.61
CA LEU A 84 -3.04 1.23 -2.61
C LEU A 84 -4.11 0.18 -2.89
N THR A 85 -4.64 -0.40 -1.82
CA THR A 85 -5.88 -1.17 -1.83
C THR A 85 -6.97 -0.40 -1.07
N GLY A 86 -8.25 -0.65 -1.39
CA GLY A 86 -9.40 -0.13 -0.64
C GLY A 86 -9.91 1.24 -1.07
N VAL A 87 -9.18 1.99 -1.92
CA VAL A 87 -9.55 3.38 -2.29
C VAL A 87 -10.96 3.48 -2.89
N PHE A 88 -11.30 2.62 -3.85
CA PHE A 88 -12.61 2.66 -4.52
C PHE A 88 -13.68 1.87 -3.76
N GLU A 89 -13.26 1.09 -2.77
CA GLU A 89 -14.11 0.30 -1.90
C GLU A 89 -14.62 1.14 -0.71
N GLU A 90 -13.99 2.29 -0.40
CA GLU A 90 -14.48 3.26 0.57
C GLU A 90 -15.85 3.81 0.19
N SER A 91 -16.79 3.84 1.16
CA SER A 91 -18.21 4.14 0.92
C SER A 91 -18.44 5.49 0.23
N HIS A 92 -17.74 6.54 0.66
CA HIS A 92 -17.85 7.88 0.08
C HIS A 92 -17.30 7.95 -1.35
N VAL A 93 -16.22 7.22 -1.63
CA VAL A 93 -15.61 7.16 -2.97
C VAL A 93 -16.50 6.33 -3.90
N SER A 94 -17.04 5.22 -3.42
CA SER A 94 -17.98 4.38 -4.17
C SER A 94 -19.28 5.13 -4.52
N ALA A 95 -19.81 5.94 -3.59
CA ALA A 95 -20.97 6.79 -3.84
C ALA A 95 -20.69 7.84 -4.93
N TRP A 96 -19.54 8.54 -4.84
CA TRP A 96 -19.09 9.45 -5.89
C TRP A 96 -18.93 8.75 -7.24
N LEU A 97 -18.28 7.58 -7.25
CA LEU A 97 -18.03 6.80 -8.47
C LEU A 97 -19.35 6.38 -9.15
N THR A 98 -20.35 5.98 -8.36
CA THR A 98 -21.69 5.63 -8.86
C THR A 98 -22.35 6.83 -9.52
N GLN A 99 -22.30 8.00 -8.89
CA GLN A 99 -22.84 9.25 -9.45
C GLN A 99 -22.09 9.72 -10.70
N ALA A 100 -20.76 9.61 -10.70
CA ALA A 100 -19.94 9.99 -11.86
C ALA A 100 -20.25 9.10 -13.06
N ARG A 101 -20.45 7.79 -12.85
CA ARG A 101 -20.84 6.84 -13.90
C ARG A 101 -22.24 7.11 -14.45
N SER A 102 -23.22 7.35 -13.59
CA SER A 102 -24.61 7.59 -14.03
C SER A 102 -24.73 8.89 -14.83
N SER A 103 -23.93 9.90 -14.51
CA SER A 103 -23.88 11.18 -15.22
C SER A 103 -22.93 11.21 -16.42
N GLY A 104 -22.12 10.16 -16.63
CA GLY A 104 -21.07 10.15 -17.66
C GLY A 104 -19.95 11.16 -17.40
N SER A 105 -19.77 11.60 -16.15
CA SER A 105 -18.78 12.62 -15.80
C SER A 105 -17.36 12.07 -15.85
N GLY A 106 -16.49 12.77 -16.59
CA GLY A 106 -15.04 12.58 -16.59
C GLY A 106 -14.30 13.49 -15.61
N ALA A 107 -15.02 14.12 -14.67
CA ALA A 107 -14.43 15.06 -13.72
C ALA A 107 -13.35 14.39 -12.87
N ARG A 108 -12.26 15.14 -12.64
CA ARG A 108 -11.20 14.76 -11.72
C ARG A 108 -11.61 15.18 -10.32
N VAL A 109 -11.43 14.30 -9.34
CA VAL A 109 -11.58 14.67 -7.93
C VAL A 109 -10.30 14.37 -7.18
N THR A 110 -10.01 15.22 -6.19
CA THR A 110 -8.94 14.92 -5.22
C THR A 110 -9.56 14.23 -4.02
N LEU A 111 -8.97 13.10 -3.65
CA LEU A 111 -9.28 12.39 -2.43
C LEU A 111 -8.24 12.74 -1.40
N ASP A 112 -8.67 13.13 -0.21
CA ASP A 112 -7.82 13.22 0.97
C ASP A 112 -8.07 12.00 1.85
N CYS A 113 -7.01 11.21 2.07
CA CYS A 113 -7.12 9.89 2.68
C CYS A 113 -6.15 9.71 3.85
N SER A 114 -6.59 8.94 4.83
CA SER A 114 -5.73 8.29 5.81
C SER A 114 -5.72 6.78 5.57
N GLY A 115 -4.58 6.16 5.84
CA GLY A 115 -4.40 4.74 5.63
C GLY A 115 -3.36 4.11 6.52
N THR A 116 -3.18 2.81 6.32
CA THR A 116 -2.22 1.98 7.05
C THR A 116 -1.09 1.55 6.11
N LEU A 117 0.15 1.80 6.52
CA LEU A 117 1.33 1.32 5.81
C LEU A 117 1.42 -0.21 5.93
N LEU A 118 1.51 -0.88 4.78
CA LEU A 118 1.58 -2.34 4.71
C LEU A 118 3.01 -2.84 4.47
N GLY A 119 3.80 -2.09 3.70
CA GLY A 119 5.17 -2.45 3.34
C GLY A 119 5.66 -1.72 2.10
N ARG A 120 6.62 -2.32 1.40
CA ARG A 120 7.19 -1.80 0.14
C ARG A 120 7.32 -2.91 -0.89
N ALA A 121 7.10 -2.60 -2.17
CA ALA A 121 7.38 -3.49 -3.30
C ALA A 121 8.77 -3.17 -3.85
N ALA A 122 9.68 -4.16 -3.86
CA ALA A 122 11.00 -3.98 -4.46
C ALA A 122 10.91 -3.75 -5.98
N ASN A 123 10.08 -4.56 -6.66
CA ASN A 123 9.81 -4.45 -8.10
C ASN A 123 8.33 -4.74 -8.35
N VAL A 124 7.70 -3.94 -9.19
CA VAL A 124 6.32 -4.10 -9.63
C VAL A 124 6.16 -3.44 -10.99
N ASP A 125 5.32 -3.99 -11.85
CA ASP A 125 4.93 -3.28 -13.06
C ASP A 125 3.53 -2.69 -12.89
N VAL A 126 3.34 -1.47 -13.37
CA VAL A 126 2.08 -0.73 -13.25
C VAL A 126 1.59 -0.33 -14.64
N ARG A 127 0.27 -0.19 -14.80
CA ARG A 127 -0.33 0.46 -15.97
C ARG A 127 -1.55 1.27 -15.54
N PHE A 128 -1.76 2.39 -16.23
CA PHE A 128 -2.85 3.34 -15.95
C PHE A 128 -4.03 3.18 -16.91
N GLN A 129 -3.87 2.38 -17.97
CA GLN A 129 -4.95 1.99 -18.88
C GLN A 129 -4.76 0.53 -19.32
N PRO A 130 -5.85 -0.19 -19.66
CA PRO A 130 -5.77 -1.62 -20.00
C PRO A 130 -4.84 -1.95 -21.17
N GLN A 131 -4.78 -1.08 -22.18
CA GLN A 131 -3.99 -1.27 -23.41
C GLN A 131 -2.61 -0.60 -23.36
N SER A 132 -2.29 0.11 -22.27
CA SER A 132 -0.97 0.72 -22.14
C SER A 132 0.09 -0.34 -21.81
N PRO A 133 1.34 -0.17 -22.30
CA PRO A 133 2.45 -0.98 -21.86
C PRO A 133 2.61 -0.95 -20.33
N TRP A 134 3.12 -2.05 -19.79
CA TRP A 134 3.56 -2.15 -18.42
C TRP A 134 4.78 -1.24 -18.18
N GLY A 135 4.69 -0.36 -17.19
CA GLY A 135 5.78 0.49 -16.72
C GLY A 135 6.45 -0.12 -15.49
N PRO A 136 7.77 -0.34 -15.50
CA PRO A 136 8.46 -0.89 -14.34
C PRO A 136 8.63 0.17 -13.26
N GLU A 137 8.37 -0.22 -12.02
CA GLU A 137 8.55 0.63 -10.86
C GLU A 137 9.28 -0.11 -9.75
N ARG A 138 10.03 0.65 -8.95
CA ARG A 138 10.89 0.11 -7.91
C ARG A 138 10.65 0.82 -6.59
N ASP A 139 10.81 0.06 -5.52
CA ASP A 139 10.76 0.57 -4.15
C ASP A 139 9.47 1.40 -3.86
N ILE A 140 8.32 0.93 -4.35
CA ILE A 140 7.03 1.62 -4.13
C ILE A 140 6.48 1.30 -2.75
N THR A 141 5.95 2.32 -2.09
CA THR A 141 5.18 2.17 -0.85
C THR A 141 3.83 1.49 -1.09
N ILE A 142 3.53 0.47 -0.29
CA ILE A 142 2.25 -0.25 -0.31
C ILE A 142 1.43 0.15 0.91
N GLY A 143 0.18 0.55 0.70
CA GLY A 143 -0.75 0.93 1.76
C GLY A 143 -2.16 0.41 1.55
N ARG A 144 -2.96 0.51 2.61
CA ARG A 144 -4.41 0.37 2.58
C ARG A 144 -5.03 1.73 2.85
N ALA A 145 -5.98 2.16 2.02
CA ALA A 145 -6.84 3.27 2.35
C ALA A 145 -7.84 2.81 3.41
N ASP A 146 -7.90 3.52 4.54
CA ASP A 146 -8.82 3.20 5.64
C ASP A 146 -9.97 4.21 5.70
N HIS A 147 -9.70 5.48 5.36
CA HIS A 147 -10.71 6.53 5.24
C HIS A 147 -10.33 7.49 4.13
N CYS A 148 -11.27 7.78 3.22
CA CYS A 148 -11.09 8.78 2.17
C CYS A 148 -12.25 9.77 2.13
N LYS A 149 -11.93 11.03 1.82
CA LYS A 149 -12.90 12.11 1.61
C LYS A 149 -12.70 12.70 0.22
N VAL A 150 -13.80 12.85 -0.51
CA VAL A 150 -13.78 13.61 -1.78
C VAL A 150 -13.74 15.09 -1.42
N LEU A 151 -12.70 15.79 -1.86
CA LEU A 151 -12.61 17.23 -1.66
C LEU A 151 -13.55 17.95 -2.64
N PRO A 152 -14.27 19.00 -2.21
CA PRO A 152 -14.99 19.88 -3.13
C PRO A 152 -13.97 20.57 -4.05
N GLU A 153 -14.35 20.76 -5.32
CA GLU A 153 -13.58 21.58 -6.28
C GLU A 153 -13.49 23.04 -5.84
#